data_AF-A0A2D6TT36-F1
#
_entry.id   AF-A0A2D6TT36-F1
#
_cell.length_a   1.000
_cell.length_b   1.000
_cell.length_c   1.000
_cell.angle_alpha   90.00
_cell.angle_beta   90.00
_cell.angle_gamma   90.00
#
_symmetry.space_group_name_H-M   'P 1'
#
loop_
_entity.id
_entity.type
_entity.pdbx_description
1 polymer ?
#
loop_
_entity_poly.entity_id
_entity_poly.type
_entity_poly.pdbx_seq_one_letter_code
_entity_poly.pdbx_strand_id
1 'polypeptide(L)'
;MKKLLLLSALTPLIALNPISSKAQNATQDGSYTKKPALLVTTDPLPVALTKEVYTKPNQTADISKQDIMQGYYGNEATLVGRKINELNVDLGNLRQEVRATSARLVDLQRAGQDIAANYFANVATISTQLQSGTTPGNPRLVQKLANAQDSLDQLSNNITHLNELTVEVKNSQSVANYLLETARQAYGISGAIEEDHVMLAKLEDEIEHTATLIRRLLNNVSDDVSRTASYLSTERSNLRTMSLAITSGDLMGKSLSRHPFSRSPQYAVDPAVMAGMGSESMRGGHPAIAAPKNQLLAKIRFEKDNVNYQQSVYGAMRKALEEYPNAMFKLVAIYPETNNAAQAALSSTAARRNAEDVLRSMTEMGMPMDRLELGQFASTDAEDSEVHVYIH
;
A
#
# COMPACT_ATOMS: atom_id res chain seq x y z
N MET A 1 -17.27 10.66 63.81
CA MET A 1 -16.23 11.66 63.46
C MET A 1 -16.65 12.24 62.09
N LYS A 2 -17.47 13.27 61.94
CA LYS A 2 -17.54 14.65 62.50
C LYS A 2 -16.69 15.65 61.69
N LYS A 3 -17.36 16.32 60.73
CA LYS A 3 -17.17 17.64 60.05
C LYS A 3 -17.60 17.47 58.58
N LEU A 4 -18.76 17.90 58.06
CA LEU A 4 -19.60 19.10 58.19
C LEU A 4 -18.99 20.40 57.63
N LEU A 5 -19.79 21.04 56.75
CA LEU A 5 -19.80 22.41 56.19
C LEU A 5 -19.24 22.52 54.75
N LEU A 6 -20.00 22.83 53.68
CA LEU A 6 -20.94 23.93 53.31
C LEU A 6 -20.26 25.05 52.50
N LEU A 7 -20.97 25.47 51.43
CA LEU A 7 -20.80 26.69 50.60
C LEU A 7 -19.54 26.73 49.71
N SER A 8 -19.51 27.27 48.50
CA SER A 8 -20.40 28.17 47.76
C SER A 8 -19.99 28.20 46.27
N ALA A 9 -20.93 28.52 45.38
CA ALA A 9 -20.74 28.73 43.95
C ALA A 9 -19.64 29.76 43.60
N LEU A 10 -18.87 29.50 42.53
CA LEU A 10 -18.01 30.51 41.89
C LEU A 10 -17.99 30.30 40.36
N THR A 11 -18.72 31.18 39.68
CA THR A 11 -18.72 31.44 38.24
C THR A 11 -17.50 32.27 37.82
N PRO A 12 -16.99 32.18 36.58
CA PRO A 12 -15.98 33.10 36.08
C PRO A 12 -16.62 34.45 35.69
N LEU A 13 -15.98 35.50 36.16
CA LEU A 13 -16.37 36.91 36.05
C LEU A 13 -16.10 37.45 34.65
N ILE A 14 -17.16 37.78 33.90
CA ILE A 14 -17.13 38.61 32.70
C ILE A 14 -17.29 40.06 33.15
N ALA A 15 -16.27 40.90 32.92
CA ALA A 15 -16.33 42.32 33.19
C ALA A 15 -17.10 43.06 32.07
N LEU A 16 -18.40 43.27 32.29
CA LEU A 16 -19.20 44.28 31.59
C LEU A 16 -19.29 45.53 32.48
N ASN A 17 -18.73 46.65 32.02
CA ASN A 17 -18.96 47.96 32.63
C ASN A 17 -20.32 48.50 32.20
N PRO A 18 -21.24 48.87 33.12
CA PRO A 18 -22.49 49.53 32.77
C PRO A 18 -22.31 51.05 32.69
N ILE A 19 -22.74 51.60 31.55
CA ILE A 19 -23.10 53.00 31.38
C ILE A 19 -24.40 53.22 32.18
N SER A 20 -24.38 54.09 33.19
CA SER A 20 -25.62 54.63 33.74
C SER A 20 -25.47 56.10 34.09
N SER A 21 -26.13 56.89 33.26
CA SER A 21 -26.49 58.29 33.42
C SER A 21 -27.18 58.57 34.75
N LYS A 22 -26.63 59.49 35.54
CA LYS A 22 -27.34 60.17 36.63
C LYS A 22 -27.60 61.61 36.22
N ALA A 23 -28.86 61.89 35.93
CA ALA A 23 -29.40 63.25 35.89
C ALA A 23 -29.32 63.84 37.30
N GLN A 24 -28.67 65.00 37.44
CA GLN A 24 -28.75 65.82 38.64
C GLN A 24 -29.58 67.06 38.31
N ASN A 25 -30.66 67.20 39.09
CA ASN A 25 -31.61 68.30 39.06
C ASN A 25 -30.92 69.64 39.34
N ALA A 26 -31.30 70.62 38.52
CA ALA A 26 -31.01 72.02 38.72
C ALA A 26 -31.84 72.60 39.87
N THR A 27 -31.20 73.29 40.81
CA THR A 27 -31.82 74.36 41.59
C THR A 27 -31.31 75.68 41.04
N GLN A 28 -32.24 76.50 40.56
CA GLN A 28 -32.04 77.88 40.16
C GLN A 28 -31.69 78.72 41.39
N ASP A 29 -30.68 79.58 41.28
CA ASP A 29 -30.70 80.86 41.96
C ASP A 29 -30.07 81.94 41.07
N GLY A 30 -30.73 83.09 41.02
CA GLY A 30 -30.72 84.01 39.89
C GLY A 30 -29.49 84.91 39.77
N SER A 31 -29.14 85.26 38.54
CA SER A 31 -28.68 86.61 38.20
C SER A 31 -28.76 86.81 36.69
N TYR A 32 -29.42 87.90 36.31
CA TYR A 32 -29.72 88.41 34.98
C TYR A 32 -29.00 87.79 33.78
N THR A 33 -29.83 87.29 32.86
CA THR A 33 -29.54 87.01 31.45
C THR A 33 -28.84 88.19 30.77
N LYS A 34 -27.50 88.18 30.81
CA LYS A 34 -26.70 88.95 29.87
C LYS A 34 -26.77 88.24 28.52
N LYS A 35 -27.83 88.52 27.76
CA LYS A 35 -27.88 88.19 26.34
C LYS A 35 -26.60 88.74 25.69
N PRO A 36 -25.88 87.98 24.84
CA PRO A 36 -24.73 88.52 24.14
C PRO A 36 -25.24 89.61 23.17
N ALA A 37 -25.07 90.87 23.56
CA ALA A 37 -25.23 91.98 22.64
C ALA A 37 -23.99 92.00 21.75
N LEU A 38 -24.18 91.95 20.43
CA LEU A 38 -23.11 92.20 19.47
C LEU A 38 -22.64 93.64 19.63
N LEU A 39 -21.57 93.82 20.39
CA LEU A 39 -20.79 95.06 20.39
C LEU A 39 -19.93 95.03 19.13
N VAL A 40 -20.42 95.68 18.08
CA VAL A 40 -19.58 96.00 16.91
C VAL A 40 -18.66 97.15 17.33
N THR A 41 -17.56 96.81 17.97
CA THR A 41 -16.47 97.76 18.19
C THR A 41 -15.54 97.76 16.97
N THR A 42 -14.99 98.93 16.64
CA THR A 42 -13.90 99.08 15.66
C THR A 42 -12.53 98.98 16.31
N ASP A 43 -12.48 98.72 17.62
CA ASP A 43 -11.25 98.48 18.35
C ASP A 43 -10.63 97.12 17.96
N PRO A 44 -9.30 97.02 17.81
CA PRO A 44 -8.65 95.75 17.51
C PRO A 44 -8.97 94.71 18.59
N LEU A 45 -9.24 93.48 18.17
CA LEU A 45 -9.55 92.36 19.05
C LEU A 45 -8.57 92.29 20.24
N PRO A 46 -9.05 92.21 21.49
CA PRO A 46 -8.17 92.11 22.65
C PRO A 46 -7.32 90.85 22.58
N VAL A 47 -6.03 91.00 22.89
CA VAL A 47 -4.97 89.98 22.70
C VAL A 47 -5.32 88.62 23.34
N ALA A 48 -6.11 88.62 24.43
CA ALA A 48 -6.58 87.40 25.08
C ALA A 48 -7.49 86.54 24.17
N LEU A 49 -8.39 87.15 23.39
CA LEU A 49 -9.33 86.43 22.52
C LEU A 49 -8.70 86.02 21.19
N THR A 50 -7.64 86.71 20.75
CA THR A 50 -6.91 86.33 19.53
C THR A 50 -6.24 84.95 19.63
N LYS A 51 -5.90 84.49 20.83
CA LYS A 51 -5.28 83.17 21.03
C LYS A 51 -6.29 82.01 21.04
N GLU A 52 -7.54 82.26 21.40
CA GLU A 52 -8.60 81.24 21.42
C GLU A 52 -9.31 81.08 20.08
N VAL A 53 -9.49 82.18 19.33
CA VAL A 53 -10.14 82.14 18.01
C VAL A 53 -9.21 81.62 16.91
N TYR A 54 -7.90 81.77 17.06
CA TYR A 54 -6.89 81.15 16.21
C TYR A 54 -6.29 79.91 16.88
N THR A 55 -7.13 78.94 17.22
CA THR A 55 -6.62 77.58 17.42
C THR A 55 -6.13 77.08 16.07
N LYS A 56 -4.81 76.83 15.98
CA LYS A 56 -4.20 76.23 14.79
C LYS A 56 -4.96 74.94 14.49
N PRO A 57 -5.31 74.65 13.22
CA PRO A 57 -5.98 73.39 12.89
C PRO A 57 -5.18 72.24 13.50
N ASN A 58 -5.83 71.36 14.24
CA ASN A 58 -5.21 70.12 14.71
C ASN A 58 -4.63 69.44 13.47
N GLN A 59 -3.30 69.41 13.36
CA GLN A 59 -2.64 68.62 12.32
C GLN A 59 -3.03 67.18 12.60
N THR A 60 -3.84 66.61 11.72
CA THR A 60 -4.04 65.16 11.68
C THR A 60 -2.66 64.52 11.63
N ALA A 61 -2.41 63.53 12.48
CA ALA A 61 -1.15 62.80 12.45
C ALA A 61 -0.87 62.37 11.01
N ASP A 62 0.34 62.67 10.51
CA ASP A 62 0.77 62.20 9.21
C ASP A 62 0.72 60.68 9.24
N ILE A 63 -0.21 60.10 8.48
CA ILE A 63 -0.36 58.65 8.37
C ILE A 63 0.90 58.17 7.67
N SER A 64 1.85 57.68 8.44
CA SER A 64 3.09 57.17 7.91
C SER A 64 2.81 55.89 7.12
N LYS A 65 3.62 55.59 6.10
CA LYS A 65 3.51 54.31 5.38
C LYS A 65 3.59 53.10 6.34
N GLN A 66 4.28 53.27 7.47
CA GLN A 66 4.40 52.23 8.50
C GLN A 66 3.10 52.02 9.28
N ASP A 67 2.30 53.05 9.53
CA ASP A 67 1.00 52.91 10.20
C ASP A 67 -0.04 52.20 9.34
N ILE A 68 0.00 52.43 8.02
CA ILE A 68 -0.88 51.74 7.05
C ILE A 68 -0.48 50.27 6.92
N MET A 69 0.82 49.98 6.93
CA MET A 69 1.33 48.61 6.80
C MET A 69 1.16 47.80 8.10
N GLN A 70 1.25 48.42 9.29
CA GLN A 70 1.05 47.70 10.57
C GLN A 70 -0.39 47.23 10.79
N GLY A 71 -1.39 47.96 10.28
CA GLY A 71 -2.80 47.56 10.37
C GLY A 71 -3.20 46.42 9.43
N TYR A 72 -2.46 46.23 8.33
CA TYR A 72 -2.78 45.24 7.30
C TYR A 72 -2.36 43.81 7.67
N TYR A 73 -1.28 43.66 8.47
CA TYR A 73 -0.75 42.37 8.94
C TYR A 73 -1.15 42.06 10.40
N GLY A 74 -2.31 42.54 10.84
CA GLY A 74 -2.80 42.27 12.19
C GLY A 74 -2.90 40.76 12.44
N ASN A 75 -2.37 40.29 13.58
CA ASN A 75 -2.48 38.92 14.09
C ASN A 75 -3.95 38.57 14.50
N GLU A 76 -4.93 38.88 13.66
CA GLU A 76 -6.30 38.44 13.91
C GLU A 76 -6.37 36.94 13.71
N ALA A 77 -6.85 36.22 14.73
CA ALA A 77 -6.98 34.77 14.69
C ALA A 77 -8.04 34.38 13.65
N THR A 78 -7.61 34.05 12.44
CA THR A 78 -8.50 33.64 11.36
C THR A 78 -9.12 32.27 11.66
N LEU A 79 -10.33 32.03 11.14
CA LEU A 79 -10.98 30.71 11.23
C LEU A 79 -10.13 29.63 10.54
N VAL A 80 -9.54 29.99 9.39
CA VAL A 80 -8.68 29.13 8.60
C VAL A 80 -7.37 28.83 9.32
N GLY A 81 -6.75 29.83 9.96
CA GLY A 81 -5.55 29.64 10.79
C GLY A 81 -5.76 28.64 11.92
N ARG A 82 -6.94 28.65 12.58
CA ARG A 82 -7.28 27.61 13.57
C ARG A 82 -7.36 26.22 12.94
N LYS A 83 -7.96 26.10 11.75
CA LYS A 83 -8.06 24.82 11.04
C LYS A 83 -6.70 24.30 10.56
N ILE A 84 -5.83 25.19 10.08
CA ILE A 84 -4.45 24.88 9.73
C ILE A 84 -3.72 24.29 10.95
N ASN A 85 -3.89 24.89 12.13
CA ASN A 85 -3.26 24.37 13.35
C ASN A 85 -3.76 22.97 13.73
N GLU A 86 -5.07 22.70 13.62
CA GLU A 86 -5.63 21.36 13.82
C GLU A 86 -5.00 20.34 12.84
N LEU A 87 -4.98 20.67 11.54
CA LEU A 87 -4.42 19.79 10.52
C LEU A 87 -2.92 19.54 10.71
N ASN A 88 -2.17 20.53 11.20
CA ASN A 88 -0.74 20.36 11.53
C ASN A 88 -0.54 19.37 12.69
N VAL A 89 -1.39 19.41 13.71
CA VAL A 89 -1.34 18.44 14.82
C VAL A 89 -1.64 17.03 14.30
N ASP A 90 -2.70 16.89 13.50
CA ASP A 90 -3.10 15.60 12.93
C ASP A 90 -2.02 15.04 11.98
N LEU A 91 -1.44 15.89 11.13
CA LEU A 91 -0.31 15.52 10.28
C LEU A 91 0.92 15.13 11.11
N GLY A 92 1.20 15.84 12.21
CA GLY A 92 2.28 15.50 13.14
C GLY A 92 2.10 14.11 13.74
N ASN A 93 0.89 13.77 14.18
CA ASN A 93 0.53 12.47 14.70
C ASN A 93 0.69 11.38 13.63
N LEU A 94 0.16 11.60 12.43
CA LEU A 94 0.30 10.69 11.30
C LEU A 94 1.76 10.43 10.94
N ARG A 95 2.60 11.47 10.87
CA ARG A 95 4.03 11.33 10.58
C ARG A 95 4.75 10.51 11.65
N GLN A 96 4.37 10.67 12.92
CA GLN A 96 4.96 9.89 14.00
C GLN A 96 4.56 8.41 13.92
N GLU A 97 3.31 8.11 13.59
CA GLU A 97 2.82 6.76 13.34
C GLU A 97 3.59 6.11 12.18
N VAL A 98 3.67 6.78 11.03
CA VAL A 98 4.38 6.28 9.84
C VAL A 98 5.86 6.00 10.13
N ARG A 99 6.53 6.85 10.91
CA ARG A 99 7.91 6.61 11.35
C ARG A 99 8.02 5.36 12.23
N ALA A 100 7.10 5.17 13.17
CA ALA A 100 7.08 3.99 14.04
C ALA A 100 6.83 2.71 13.23
N THR A 101 5.85 2.72 12.33
CA THR A 101 5.52 1.63 11.42
C THR A 101 6.70 1.30 10.49
N SER A 102 7.39 2.32 9.97
CA SER A 102 8.60 2.14 9.17
C SER A 102 9.75 1.52 9.96
N ALA A 103 9.95 1.90 11.22
CA ALA A 103 10.98 1.29 12.06
C ALA A 103 10.67 -0.18 12.34
N ARG A 104 9.41 -0.50 12.68
CA ARG A 104 8.95 -1.88 12.87
C ARG A 104 9.15 -2.73 11.62
N LEU A 105 8.89 -2.19 10.42
CA LEU A 105 9.14 -2.90 9.17
C LEU A 105 10.61 -3.33 9.03
N VAL A 106 11.54 -2.40 9.27
CA VAL A 106 12.98 -2.68 9.17
C VAL A 106 13.40 -3.72 10.20
N ASP A 107 12.84 -3.68 11.41
CA ASP A 107 13.13 -4.67 12.45
C ASP A 107 12.59 -6.06 12.07
N LEU A 108 11.36 -6.15 11.55
CA LEU A 108 10.78 -7.41 11.06
C LEU A 108 11.56 -7.97 9.86
N GLN A 109 12.06 -7.11 8.97
CA GLN A 109 12.90 -7.51 7.85
C GLN A 109 14.24 -8.09 8.34
N ARG A 110 14.90 -7.44 9.30
CA ARG A 110 16.14 -7.95 9.89
C ARG A 110 15.89 -9.29 10.60
N ALA A 111 14.84 -9.36 11.41
CA ALA A 111 14.46 -10.61 12.09
C ALA A 111 14.19 -11.74 11.09
N GLY A 112 13.47 -11.46 10.00
CA GLY A 112 13.24 -12.42 8.92
C GLY A 112 14.53 -12.92 8.26
N GLN A 113 15.50 -12.03 8.03
CA GLN A 113 16.82 -12.38 7.49
C GLN A 113 17.61 -13.28 8.45
N ASP A 114 17.60 -12.97 9.74
CA ASP A 114 18.28 -13.75 10.77
C ASP A 114 17.67 -15.16 10.91
N ILE A 115 16.32 -15.25 10.90
CA ILE A 115 15.58 -16.51 10.90
C ILE A 115 15.94 -17.34 9.65
N ALA A 116 15.96 -16.72 8.47
CA ALA A 116 16.32 -17.39 7.23
C ALA A 116 17.77 -17.88 7.24
N ALA A 117 18.71 -17.10 7.78
CA ALA A 117 20.12 -17.51 7.91
C ALA A 117 20.28 -18.74 8.80
N ASN A 118 19.59 -18.78 9.95
CA ASN A 118 19.57 -19.94 10.84
C ASN A 118 18.98 -21.19 10.16
N TYR A 119 17.87 -21.01 9.42
CA TYR A 119 17.28 -22.06 8.61
C TYR A 119 18.27 -22.64 7.59
N PHE A 120 18.90 -21.79 6.77
CA PHE A 120 19.85 -22.22 5.75
C PHE A 120 21.08 -22.90 6.35
N ALA A 121 21.58 -22.45 7.50
CA ALA A 121 22.69 -23.11 8.19
C ALA A 121 22.32 -24.56 8.60
N ASN A 122 21.10 -24.77 9.12
CA ASN A 122 20.62 -26.10 9.48
C ASN A 122 20.41 -26.97 8.22
N VAL A 123 19.78 -26.44 7.17
CA VAL A 123 19.57 -27.15 5.90
C VAL A 123 20.88 -27.53 5.23
N ALA A 124 21.87 -26.62 5.19
CA ALA A 124 23.19 -26.89 4.64
C ALA A 124 23.93 -28.00 5.40
N THR A 125 23.81 -28.01 6.74
CA THR A 125 24.39 -29.07 7.58
C THR A 125 23.71 -30.42 7.30
N ILE A 126 22.38 -30.43 7.14
CA ILE A 126 21.63 -31.64 6.81
C ILE A 126 22.04 -32.15 5.42
N SER A 127 22.05 -31.29 4.41
CA SER A 127 22.33 -31.68 3.03
C SER A 127 23.75 -32.22 2.86
N THR A 128 24.75 -31.58 3.48
CA THR A 128 26.14 -32.07 3.48
C THR A 128 26.27 -33.44 4.15
N GLN A 129 25.62 -33.64 5.30
CA GLN A 129 25.65 -34.93 5.98
C GLN A 129 24.93 -36.03 5.18
N LEU A 130 23.79 -35.72 4.55
CA LEU A 130 23.08 -36.66 3.67
C LEU A 130 23.88 -36.99 2.42
N GLN A 131 24.62 -36.03 1.85
CA GLN A 131 25.45 -36.25 0.67
C GLN A 131 26.62 -37.19 0.94
N SER A 132 27.22 -37.09 2.14
CA SER A 132 28.24 -38.00 2.65
C SER A 132 27.67 -39.38 3.03
N GLY A 133 26.35 -39.50 3.13
CA GLY A 133 25.66 -40.65 3.71
C GLY A 133 25.61 -40.57 5.23
N THR A 134 24.48 -40.97 5.79
CA THR A 134 24.26 -41.05 7.24
C THR A 134 23.52 -42.34 7.57
N THR A 135 23.54 -42.77 8.84
CA THR A 135 22.66 -43.83 9.28
C THR A 135 21.19 -43.38 9.13
N PRO A 136 20.30 -44.26 8.64
CA PRO A 136 18.86 -44.01 8.62
C PRO A 136 18.36 -43.53 9.99
N GLY A 137 17.63 -42.41 10.02
CA GLY A 137 17.05 -41.88 11.25
C GLY A 137 18.05 -41.29 12.25
N ASN A 138 19.18 -40.75 11.79
CA ASN A 138 20.18 -40.13 12.67
C ASN A 138 19.56 -39.03 13.58
N PRO A 139 19.59 -39.18 14.92
CA PRO A 139 18.92 -38.26 15.84
C PRO A 139 19.48 -36.83 15.78
N ARG A 140 20.75 -36.65 15.41
CA ARG A 140 21.35 -35.31 15.24
C ARG A 140 20.72 -34.57 14.06
N LEU A 141 20.44 -35.28 12.97
CA LEU A 141 19.79 -34.70 11.79
C LEU A 141 18.31 -34.44 12.04
N VAL A 142 17.64 -35.33 12.78
CA VAL A 142 16.26 -35.11 13.24
C VAL A 142 16.18 -33.85 14.11
N GLN A 143 17.13 -33.63 15.02
CA GLN A 143 17.16 -32.40 15.82
C GLN A 143 17.41 -31.15 14.95
N LYS A 144 18.31 -31.23 13.97
CA LYS A 144 18.54 -30.11 13.03
C LYS A 144 17.32 -29.81 12.15
N LEU A 145 16.59 -30.85 11.75
CA LEU A 145 15.34 -30.72 11.01
C LEU A 145 14.28 -30.03 11.88
N ALA A 146 14.15 -30.41 13.15
CA ALA A 146 13.24 -29.75 14.08
C ALA A 146 13.58 -28.26 14.24
N ASN A 147 14.86 -27.91 14.44
CA ASN A 147 15.28 -26.51 14.49
C ASN A 147 14.99 -25.74 13.19
N ALA A 148 15.09 -26.40 12.03
CA ALA A 148 14.75 -25.80 10.75
C ALA A 148 13.23 -25.58 10.61
N GLN A 149 12.41 -26.51 11.10
CA GLN A 149 10.96 -26.37 11.18
C GLN A 149 10.57 -25.19 12.09
N ASP A 150 11.18 -25.10 13.28
CA ASP A 150 10.95 -23.98 14.20
C ASP A 150 11.30 -22.64 13.56
N SER A 151 12.39 -22.57 12.78
CA SER A 151 12.77 -21.37 12.04
C SER A 151 11.71 -20.99 10.99
N LEU A 152 11.15 -21.96 10.27
CA LEU A 152 10.06 -21.69 9.32
C LEU A 152 8.76 -21.26 10.01
N ASP A 153 8.48 -21.77 11.20
CA ASP A 153 7.30 -21.35 11.97
C ASP A 153 7.47 -19.95 12.56
N GLN A 154 8.68 -19.57 12.99
CA GLN A 154 9.01 -18.18 13.33
C GLN A 154 8.87 -17.26 12.12
N LEU A 155 9.30 -17.69 10.93
CA LEU A 155 9.09 -16.93 9.69
C LEU A 155 7.60 -16.79 9.36
N SER A 156 6.80 -17.83 9.60
CA SER A 156 5.35 -17.78 9.47
C SER A 156 4.72 -16.76 10.42
N ASN A 157 5.20 -16.66 11.67
CA ASN A 157 4.74 -15.63 12.61
C ASN A 157 5.17 -14.22 12.17
N ASN A 158 6.35 -14.07 11.56
CA ASN A 158 6.78 -12.79 10.98
C ASN A 158 5.81 -12.30 9.89
N ILE A 159 5.29 -13.21 9.05
CA ILE A 159 4.24 -12.87 8.06
C ILE A 159 2.99 -12.33 8.74
N THR A 160 2.58 -12.88 9.89
CA THR A 160 1.44 -12.35 10.66
C THR A 160 1.68 -10.90 11.07
N HIS A 161 2.86 -10.57 11.59
CA HIS A 161 3.23 -9.20 11.95
C HIS A 161 3.30 -8.25 10.74
N LEU A 162 3.77 -8.73 9.59
CA LEU A 162 3.74 -7.94 8.35
C LEU A 162 2.30 -7.68 7.86
N ASN A 163 1.38 -8.63 8.06
CA ASN A 163 -0.04 -8.42 7.75
C ASN A 163 -0.69 -7.41 8.70
N GLU A 164 -0.37 -7.46 10.01
CA GLU A 164 -0.81 -6.45 10.98
C GLU A 164 -0.32 -5.05 10.56
N LEU A 165 0.95 -4.94 10.17
CA LEU A 165 1.54 -3.71 9.66
C LEU A 165 0.82 -3.22 8.40
N THR A 166 0.46 -4.12 7.49
CA THR A 166 -0.31 -3.78 6.27
C THR A 166 -1.64 -3.11 6.62
N VAL A 167 -2.33 -3.58 7.67
CA VAL A 167 -3.59 -2.98 8.13
C VAL A 167 -3.33 -1.61 8.76
N GLU A 168 -2.30 -1.47 9.60
CA GLU A 168 -1.90 -0.19 10.19
C GLU A 168 -1.62 0.85 9.10
N VAL A 169 -0.81 0.52 8.08
CA VAL A 169 -0.48 1.41 6.96
C VAL A 169 -1.72 1.80 6.14
N LYS A 170 -2.67 0.89 5.92
CA LYS A 170 -3.94 1.20 5.24
C LYS A 170 -4.79 2.19 6.04
N ASN A 171 -4.77 2.10 7.37
CA ASN A 171 -5.44 3.07 8.23
C ASN A 171 -4.76 4.44 8.12
N SER A 172 -3.42 4.50 8.20
CA SER A 172 -2.67 5.74 8.02
C SER A 172 -2.92 6.37 6.63
N GLN A 173 -3.06 5.56 5.58
CA GLN A 173 -3.42 6.03 4.23
C GLN A 173 -4.81 6.69 4.20
N SER A 174 -5.76 6.11 4.93
CA SER A 174 -7.12 6.64 5.01
C SER A 174 -7.14 7.99 5.74
N VAL A 175 -6.36 8.11 6.83
CA VAL A 175 -6.15 9.38 7.55
C VAL A 175 -5.49 10.41 6.63
N ALA A 176 -4.44 10.05 5.90
CA ALA A 176 -3.77 10.95 4.96
C ALA A 176 -4.72 11.51 3.89
N ASN A 177 -5.57 10.64 3.32
CA ASN A 177 -6.59 11.06 2.34
C ASN A 177 -7.63 12.00 2.96
N TYR A 178 -8.07 11.73 4.20
CA TYR A 178 -8.97 12.61 4.93
C TYR A 178 -8.35 13.99 5.19
N LEU A 179 -7.08 14.04 5.59
CA LEU A 179 -6.37 15.30 5.81
C LEU A 179 -6.22 16.10 4.51
N LEU A 180 -5.92 15.44 3.40
CA LEU A 180 -5.79 16.08 2.09
C LEU A 180 -7.12 16.70 1.65
N GLU A 181 -8.22 15.95 1.78
CA GLU A 181 -9.56 16.43 1.46
C GLU A 181 -9.97 17.60 2.36
N THR A 182 -9.68 17.51 3.66
CA THR A 182 -9.97 18.59 4.62
C THR A 182 -9.14 19.85 4.33
N ALA A 183 -7.87 19.70 3.95
CA ALA A 183 -7.02 20.82 3.54
C ALA A 183 -7.57 21.51 2.27
N ARG A 184 -8.04 20.74 1.28
CA ARG A 184 -8.66 21.26 0.06
C ARG A 184 -9.97 22.00 0.34
N GLN A 185 -10.78 21.49 1.26
CA GLN A 185 -12.01 22.17 1.70
C GLN A 185 -11.72 23.48 2.44
N ALA A 186 -10.59 23.58 3.14
CA ALA A 186 -10.23 24.78 3.88
C ALA A 186 -10.02 26.02 3.00
N TYR A 187 -9.65 25.85 1.72
CA TYR A 187 -9.56 26.96 0.74
C TYR A 187 -10.90 27.63 0.45
N GLY A 188 -12.03 26.92 0.63
CA GLY A 188 -13.37 27.46 0.39
C GLY A 188 -13.96 28.24 1.56
N ILE A 189 -13.25 28.32 2.70
CA ILE A 189 -13.73 29.00 3.90
C ILE A 189 -13.52 30.51 3.72
N SER A 190 -14.62 31.28 3.81
CA SER A 190 -14.57 32.74 3.74
C SER A 190 -13.89 33.35 4.97
N GLY A 191 -13.15 34.46 4.78
CA GLY A 191 -12.43 35.16 5.85
C GLY A 191 -10.99 34.65 6.07
N ALA A 192 -10.40 33.98 5.08
CA ALA A 192 -8.97 33.68 5.03
C ALA A 192 -8.17 34.90 4.55
N ILE A 193 -6.93 35.01 5.00
CA ILE A 193 -5.95 36.01 4.54
C ILE A 193 -4.95 35.32 3.60
N GLU A 194 -4.25 36.05 2.75
CA GLU A 194 -3.24 35.53 1.83
C GLU A 194 -2.16 34.67 2.53
N GLU A 195 -1.77 35.03 3.75
CA GLU A 195 -0.81 34.24 4.55
C GLU A 195 -1.34 32.83 4.88
N ASP A 196 -2.64 32.70 5.17
CA ASP A 196 -3.27 31.40 5.45
C ASP A 196 -3.26 30.52 4.21
N HIS A 197 -3.49 31.09 3.02
CA HIS A 197 -3.43 30.35 1.76
C HIS A 197 -2.02 29.81 1.49
N VAL A 198 -0.97 30.59 1.78
CA VAL A 198 0.42 30.12 1.65
C VAL A 198 0.73 29.00 2.66
N MET A 199 0.21 29.11 3.89
CA MET A 199 0.36 28.06 4.90
C MET A 199 -0.40 26.78 4.52
N LEU A 200 -1.62 26.90 3.99
CA LEU A 200 -2.40 25.78 3.47
C LEU A 200 -1.70 25.08 2.31
N ALA A 201 -1.12 25.83 1.37
CA ALA A 201 -0.40 25.25 0.24
C ALA A 201 0.81 24.42 0.69
N LYS A 202 1.55 24.91 1.69
CA LYS A 202 2.67 24.15 2.29
C LYS A 202 2.18 22.89 3.00
N LEU A 203 1.10 23.02 3.77
CA LEU A 203 0.51 21.89 4.47
C LEU A 203 -0.02 20.82 3.51
N GLU A 204 -0.67 21.21 2.41
CA GLU A 204 -1.13 20.32 1.35
C GLU A 204 0.04 19.52 0.74
N ASP A 205 1.14 20.20 0.39
CA ASP A 205 2.36 19.55 -0.12
C ASP A 205 2.94 18.54 0.90
N GLU A 206 2.99 18.90 2.19
CA GLU A 206 3.46 17.99 3.24
C GLU A 206 2.54 16.76 3.42
N ILE A 207 1.23 16.93 3.30
CA ILE A 207 0.26 15.84 3.34
C ILE A 207 0.43 14.94 2.12
N GLU A 208 0.55 15.50 0.91
CA GLU A 208 0.76 14.72 -0.32
C GLU A 208 2.08 13.96 -0.31
N HIS A 209 3.15 14.57 0.21
CA HIS A 209 4.42 13.91 0.44
C HIS A 209 4.27 12.73 1.39
N THR A 210 3.61 12.94 2.54
CA THR A 210 3.36 11.89 3.55
C THR A 210 2.51 10.77 2.99
N ALA A 211 1.44 11.07 2.25
CA ALA A 211 0.60 10.10 1.56
C ALA A 211 1.40 9.27 0.54
N THR A 212 2.37 9.88 -0.13
CA THR A 212 3.25 9.15 -1.06
C THR A 212 4.23 8.23 -0.33
N LEU A 213 4.75 8.64 0.82
CA LEU A 213 5.55 7.76 1.68
C LEU A 213 4.74 6.56 2.18
N ILE A 214 3.49 6.77 2.62
CA ILE A 214 2.58 5.71 3.06
C ILE A 214 2.30 4.72 1.92
N ARG A 215 2.03 5.20 0.70
CA ARG A 215 1.86 4.34 -0.48
C ARG A 215 3.10 3.48 -0.77
N ARG A 216 4.31 4.06 -0.71
CA ARG A 216 5.56 3.30 -0.87
C ARG A 216 5.74 2.25 0.22
N LEU A 217 5.47 2.62 1.47
CA LEU A 217 5.51 1.72 2.61
C LEU A 217 4.54 0.55 2.42
N LEU A 218 3.29 0.82 2.02
CA LEU A 218 2.29 -0.21 1.76
C LEU A 218 2.73 -1.21 0.69
N ASN A 219 3.28 -0.72 -0.42
CA ASN A 219 3.82 -1.56 -1.48
C ASN A 219 4.97 -2.42 -0.97
N ASN A 220 5.93 -1.82 -0.25
CA ASN A 220 7.08 -2.55 0.31
C ASN A 220 6.64 -3.67 1.26
N VAL A 221 5.68 -3.41 2.17
CA VAL A 221 5.17 -4.42 3.09
C VAL A 221 4.42 -5.52 2.35
N SER A 222 3.57 -5.15 1.38
CA SER A 222 2.79 -6.13 0.60
C SER A 222 3.69 -7.03 -0.25
N ASP A 223 4.72 -6.46 -0.88
CA ASP A 223 5.73 -7.20 -1.63
C ASP A 223 6.49 -8.17 -0.72
N ASP A 224 6.88 -7.73 0.48
CA ASP A 224 7.60 -8.56 1.45
C ASP A 224 6.73 -9.72 1.98
N VAL A 225 5.45 -9.47 2.26
CA VAL A 225 4.47 -10.52 2.61
C VAL A 225 4.37 -11.55 1.50
N SER A 226 4.18 -11.11 0.24
CA SER A 226 4.03 -12.01 -0.89
C SER A 226 5.29 -12.87 -1.11
N ARG A 227 6.47 -12.24 -1.07
CA ARG A 227 7.76 -12.89 -1.23
C ARG A 227 8.02 -13.92 -0.14
N THR A 228 7.76 -13.55 1.12
CA THR A 228 8.00 -14.42 2.27
C THR A 228 7.01 -15.59 2.29
N ALA A 229 5.75 -15.36 1.90
CA ALA A 229 4.75 -16.43 1.79
C ALA A 229 5.09 -17.44 0.69
N SER A 230 5.51 -16.98 -0.50
CA SER A 230 5.98 -17.87 -1.57
C SER A 230 7.20 -18.68 -1.14
N TYR A 231 8.19 -18.01 -0.52
CA TYR A 231 9.39 -18.67 0.00
C TYR A 231 9.05 -19.75 1.04
N LEU A 232 8.19 -19.43 2.02
CA LEU A 232 7.78 -20.36 3.08
C LEU A 232 7.11 -21.62 2.51
N SER A 233 6.25 -21.48 1.50
CA SER A 233 5.58 -22.61 0.85
C SER A 233 6.59 -23.57 0.20
N THR A 234 7.54 -23.01 -0.56
CA THR A 234 8.61 -23.79 -1.21
C THR A 234 9.50 -24.48 -0.20
N GLU A 235 9.93 -23.79 0.86
CA GLU A 235 10.83 -24.37 1.86
C GLU A 235 10.15 -25.42 2.74
N ARG A 236 8.85 -25.27 3.04
CA ARG A 236 8.08 -26.34 3.72
C ARG A 236 8.02 -27.61 2.89
N SER A 237 7.87 -27.49 1.57
CA SER A 237 7.92 -28.64 0.66
C SER A 237 9.32 -29.28 0.67
N ASN A 238 10.37 -28.45 0.56
CA ASN A 238 11.76 -28.90 0.60
C ASN A 238 12.09 -29.65 1.91
N LEU A 239 11.70 -29.12 3.07
CA LEU A 239 11.88 -29.80 4.35
C LEU A 239 11.16 -31.15 4.44
N ARG A 240 9.97 -31.29 3.83
CA ARG A 240 9.27 -32.59 3.78
C ARG A 240 10.07 -33.61 2.98
N THR A 241 10.64 -33.21 1.84
CA THR A 241 11.53 -34.08 1.05
C THR A 241 12.80 -34.41 1.82
N MET A 242 13.41 -33.45 2.52
CA MET A 242 14.59 -33.69 3.35
C MET A 242 14.29 -34.62 4.54
N SER A 243 13.10 -34.53 5.13
CA SER A 243 12.65 -35.44 6.20
C SER A 243 12.68 -36.91 5.74
N LEU A 244 12.18 -37.18 4.53
CA LEU A 244 12.22 -38.52 3.91
C LEU A 244 13.66 -38.97 3.60
N ALA A 245 14.54 -38.05 3.22
CA ALA A 245 15.96 -38.35 3.02
C ALA A 245 16.69 -38.67 4.34
N ILE A 246 16.32 -38.00 5.44
CA ILE A 246 16.87 -38.28 6.77
C ILE A 246 16.42 -39.65 7.28
N THR A 247 15.16 -40.03 7.06
CA THR A 247 14.66 -41.35 7.46
C THR A 247 15.32 -42.47 6.67
N SER A 248 15.59 -42.27 5.38
CA SER A 248 16.28 -43.24 4.51
C SER A 248 17.81 -43.22 4.64
N GLY A 249 18.40 -42.13 5.13
CA GLY A 249 19.85 -41.98 5.35
C GLY A 249 20.65 -41.62 4.09
N ASP A 250 20.00 -41.40 2.95
CA ASP A 250 20.63 -40.98 1.69
C ASP A 250 19.78 -39.90 1.02
N LEU A 251 20.43 -39.04 0.25
CA LEU A 251 19.73 -38.04 -0.55
C LEU A 251 19.04 -38.77 -1.71
N MET A 252 17.71 -38.69 -1.75
CA MET A 252 16.81 -39.49 -2.60
C MET A 252 17.21 -39.57 -4.10
N GLY A 253 17.97 -38.60 -4.62
CA GLY A 253 18.52 -38.59 -5.97
C GLY A 253 19.58 -39.66 -6.28
N LYS A 254 20.33 -40.18 -5.30
CA LYS A 254 21.29 -41.30 -5.50
C LYS A 254 20.62 -42.67 -5.38
N SER A 255 19.51 -42.78 -4.64
CA SER A 255 18.75 -44.02 -4.46
C SER A 255 17.94 -44.40 -5.71
N LEU A 256 17.45 -43.41 -6.47
CA LEU A 256 16.86 -43.65 -7.80
C LEU A 256 17.90 -44.20 -8.80
N SER A 257 19.18 -43.83 -8.67
CA SER A 257 20.29 -44.36 -9.48
C SER A 257 20.81 -45.73 -8.99
N ARG A 258 20.48 -46.13 -7.76
CA ARG A 258 20.91 -47.39 -7.14
C ARG A 258 19.83 -48.48 -7.12
N HIS A 259 18.68 -48.23 -7.73
CA HIS A 259 17.76 -49.31 -8.13
C HIS A 259 17.96 -49.59 -9.63
N PRO A 260 18.98 -50.39 -10.03
CA PRO A 260 18.99 -50.93 -11.37
C PRO A 260 17.79 -51.88 -11.47
N PHE A 261 16.76 -51.47 -12.21
CA PHE A 261 15.76 -52.32 -12.85
C PHE A 261 15.71 -53.77 -12.34
N SER A 262 15.13 -53.98 -11.17
CA SER A 262 14.75 -55.32 -10.75
C SER A 262 13.50 -55.73 -11.53
N ARG A 263 13.74 -56.33 -12.70
CA ARG A 263 12.86 -57.19 -13.51
C ARG A 263 11.50 -56.61 -13.92
N SER A 264 11.43 -56.16 -15.17
CA SER A 264 10.28 -56.44 -16.04
C SER A 264 10.74 -57.37 -17.18
N PRO A 265 9.94 -58.38 -17.58
CA PRO A 265 10.34 -59.35 -18.58
C PRO A 265 10.41 -58.72 -19.97
N GLN A 266 11.48 -59.07 -20.67
CA GLN A 266 11.76 -58.73 -22.07
C GLN A 266 10.59 -59.15 -22.96
N TYR A 267 9.89 -58.18 -23.55
CA TYR A 267 9.22 -58.40 -24.84
C TYR A 267 10.24 -58.11 -25.94
N ALA A 268 10.67 -59.17 -26.62
CA ALA A 268 11.45 -59.07 -27.84
C ALA A 268 10.60 -58.37 -28.91
N VAL A 269 11.15 -57.31 -29.50
CA VAL A 269 10.64 -56.71 -30.73
C VAL A 269 11.70 -56.92 -31.82
N ASP A 270 11.25 -57.59 -32.86
CA ASP A 270 11.95 -58.04 -34.06
C ASP A 270 12.59 -56.85 -34.83
N PRO A 271 13.89 -56.91 -35.22
CA PRO A 271 14.53 -55.86 -36.01
C PRO A 271 14.41 -56.17 -37.51
N ALA A 272 13.25 -55.90 -38.12
CA ALA A 272 13.06 -56.07 -39.56
C ALA A 272 12.04 -55.06 -40.15
N VAL A 273 12.33 -53.76 -40.03
CA VAL A 273 11.74 -52.71 -40.91
C VAL A 273 12.68 -51.50 -40.93
N MET A 274 13.78 -51.65 -41.66
CA MET A 274 14.71 -50.56 -41.98
C MET A 274 15.19 -50.77 -43.41
N ALA A 275 14.46 -50.23 -44.39
CA ALA A 275 14.92 -50.05 -45.77
C ALA A 275 13.94 -49.14 -46.54
N GLY A 276 14.23 -47.84 -46.60
CA GLY A 276 13.47 -46.88 -47.39
C GLY A 276 13.97 -45.44 -47.20
N MET A 277 15.04 -45.11 -47.93
CA MET A 277 15.59 -43.80 -48.37
C MET A 277 14.77 -42.54 -48.03
N GLY A 278 15.35 -41.38 -47.70
CA GLY A 278 16.71 -40.89 -47.91
C GLY A 278 16.98 -39.58 -47.15
N SER A 279 18.20 -39.08 -47.32
CA SER A 279 18.84 -38.05 -46.50
C SER A 279 18.27 -36.64 -46.65
N GLU A 280 17.90 -36.01 -45.54
CA GLU A 280 17.91 -34.55 -45.43
C GLU A 280 18.21 -34.12 -43.98
N SER A 281 19.38 -33.50 -43.84
CA SER A 281 19.95 -32.72 -42.74
C SER A 281 19.03 -32.38 -41.55
N MET A 282 19.19 -33.07 -40.41
CA MET A 282 18.56 -32.70 -39.12
C MET A 282 19.56 -32.08 -38.15
N ARG A 283 19.39 -30.76 -37.99
CA ARG A 283 19.82 -29.94 -36.86
C ARG A 283 18.87 -30.23 -35.70
N GLY A 284 19.40 -30.39 -34.48
CA GLY A 284 18.70 -30.94 -33.32
C GLY A 284 17.31 -30.33 -33.05
N GLY A 285 16.29 -31.16 -33.26
CA GLY A 285 14.92 -30.94 -32.82
C GLY A 285 14.56 -32.01 -31.79
N HIS A 286 14.08 -31.56 -30.63
CA HIS A 286 13.51 -32.42 -29.60
C HIS A 286 12.29 -33.16 -30.20
N PRO A 287 12.02 -34.41 -29.79
CA PRO A 287 10.93 -35.20 -30.38
C PRO A 287 9.57 -34.55 -30.07
N ALA A 288 8.87 -34.17 -31.12
CA ALA A 288 7.45 -33.83 -31.08
C ALA A 288 6.67 -35.09 -30.65
N ILE A 289 6.17 -35.07 -29.43
CA ILE A 289 5.12 -35.98 -28.98
C ILE A 289 3.90 -35.68 -29.85
N ALA A 290 3.45 -36.67 -30.60
CA ALA A 290 2.22 -36.61 -31.39
C ALA A 290 1.09 -36.05 -30.54
N ALA A 291 0.45 -34.99 -31.02
CA ALA A 291 -0.72 -34.40 -30.39
C ALA A 291 -1.77 -35.50 -30.18
N PRO A 292 -2.19 -35.80 -28.93
CA PRO A 292 -3.46 -36.46 -28.74
C PRO A 292 -4.55 -35.54 -29.33
N LYS A 293 -5.68 -36.11 -29.72
CA LYS A 293 -6.87 -35.38 -30.16
C LYS A 293 -7.37 -34.46 -29.03
N ASN A 294 -6.68 -33.37 -28.78
CA ASN A 294 -7.04 -32.36 -27.79
C ASN A 294 -7.96 -31.37 -28.50
N GLN A 295 -9.24 -31.47 -28.22
CA GLN A 295 -10.22 -30.54 -28.75
C GLN A 295 -10.03 -29.19 -28.05
N LEU A 296 -9.71 -28.16 -28.83
CA LEU A 296 -9.60 -26.79 -28.33
C LEU A 296 -11.02 -26.33 -27.91
N LEU A 297 -11.21 -26.08 -26.62
CA LEU A 297 -12.51 -25.67 -26.08
C LEU A 297 -12.69 -24.15 -26.12
N ALA A 298 -11.63 -23.41 -25.80
CA ALA A 298 -11.67 -21.96 -25.76
C ALA A 298 -10.31 -21.37 -26.09
N LYS A 299 -10.33 -20.33 -26.93
CA LYS A 299 -9.20 -19.43 -27.18
C LYS A 299 -9.50 -18.09 -26.52
N ILE A 300 -8.72 -17.72 -25.50
CA ILE A 300 -8.84 -16.45 -24.80
C ILE A 300 -7.68 -15.56 -25.27
N ARG A 301 -8.00 -14.44 -25.91
CA ARG A 301 -7.01 -13.44 -26.33
C ARG A 301 -6.97 -12.30 -25.33
N PHE A 302 -5.79 -11.99 -24.81
CA PHE A 302 -5.60 -10.86 -23.90
C PHE A 302 -5.10 -9.64 -24.69
N GLU A 303 -5.97 -9.09 -25.54
CA GLU A 303 -5.66 -7.91 -26.38
C GLU A 303 -5.69 -6.60 -25.56
N LYS A 304 -6.26 -6.59 -24.34
CA LYS A 304 -6.38 -5.42 -23.44
C LYS A 304 -6.33 -5.83 -21.96
N ASP A 305 -5.92 -4.91 -21.09
CA ASP A 305 -6.07 -5.06 -19.64
C ASP A 305 -7.56 -5.24 -19.29
N ASN A 306 -7.89 -6.23 -18.45
CA ASN A 306 -9.25 -6.57 -18.00
C ASN A 306 -10.19 -7.12 -19.10
N VAL A 307 -9.75 -8.14 -19.85
CA VAL A 307 -10.64 -8.89 -20.77
C VAL A 307 -11.74 -9.61 -19.97
N ASN A 308 -13.00 -9.43 -20.37
CA ASN A 308 -14.14 -10.16 -19.78
C ASN A 308 -14.22 -11.56 -20.40
N TYR A 309 -13.36 -12.47 -19.96
CA TYR A 309 -13.27 -13.85 -20.45
C TYR A 309 -14.14 -14.83 -19.65
N GLN A 310 -14.56 -14.44 -18.43
CA GLN A 310 -15.18 -15.32 -17.45
C GLN A 310 -16.48 -15.96 -17.96
N GLN A 311 -17.37 -15.17 -18.59
CA GLN A 311 -18.66 -15.67 -19.07
C GLN A 311 -18.51 -16.68 -20.22
N SER A 312 -17.57 -16.44 -21.13
CA SER A 312 -17.30 -17.30 -22.28
C SER A 312 -16.63 -18.62 -21.86
N VAL A 313 -15.68 -18.57 -20.94
CA VAL A 313 -15.00 -19.75 -20.39
C VAL A 313 -16.00 -20.63 -19.62
N TYR A 314 -16.87 -20.03 -18.81
CA TYR A 314 -17.88 -20.75 -18.06
C TYR A 314 -18.88 -21.48 -18.98
N GLY A 315 -19.36 -20.82 -20.04
CA GLY A 315 -20.25 -21.42 -21.02
C GLY A 315 -19.61 -22.61 -21.76
N ALA A 316 -18.35 -22.48 -22.16
CA ALA A 316 -17.59 -23.56 -22.79
C ALA A 316 -17.34 -24.74 -21.83
N MET A 317 -17.02 -24.44 -20.57
CA MET A 317 -16.77 -25.43 -19.53
C MET A 317 -18.02 -26.24 -19.17
N ARG A 318 -19.17 -25.58 -18.99
CA ARG A 318 -20.43 -26.27 -18.70
C ARG A 318 -20.80 -27.25 -19.80
N LYS A 319 -20.71 -26.82 -21.05
CA LYS A 319 -20.97 -27.67 -22.20
C LYS A 319 -19.99 -28.86 -22.26
N ALA A 320 -18.73 -28.62 -21.95
CA ALA A 320 -17.70 -29.67 -21.89
C ALA A 320 -17.93 -30.69 -20.76
N LEU A 321 -18.38 -30.24 -19.59
CA LEU A 321 -18.69 -31.12 -18.44
C LEU A 321 -20.01 -31.88 -18.63
N GLU A 322 -20.99 -31.30 -19.34
CA GLU A 322 -22.22 -31.99 -19.75
C GLU A 322 -21.92 -33.15 -20.72
N GLU A 323 -20.93 -32.97 -21.60
CA GLU A 323 -20.52 -33.97 -22.59
C GLU A 323 -19.50 -34.99 -22.04
N TYR A 324 -18.60 -34.54 -21.15
CA TYR A 324 -17.51 -35.34 -20.57
C TYR A 324 -17.38 -35.09 -19.04
N PRO A 325 -18.06 -35.89 -18.19
CA PRO A 325 -18.10 -35.65 -16.74
C PRO A 325 -16.76 -35.88 -16.01
N ASN A 326 -15.83 -36.63 -16.62
CA ASN A 326 -14.50 -36.96 -16.08
C ASN A 326 -13.35 -36.23 -16.78
N ALA A 327 -13.65 -35.19 -17.55
CA ALA A 327 -12.64 -34.47 -18.32
C ALA A 327 -11.60 -33.77 -17.45
N MET A 328 -10.35 -33.79 -17.92
CA MET A 328 -9.26 -32.98 -17.39
C MET A 328 -8.99 -31.79 -18.31
N PHE A 329 -8.70 -30.64 -17.73
CA PHE A 329 -8.50 -29.39 -18.45
C PHE A 329 -7.03 -28.99 -18.39
N LYS A 330 -6.45 -28.69 -19.55
CA LYS A 330 -5.08 -28.19 -19.67
C LYS A 330 -5.11 -26.76 -20.18
N LEU A 331 -4.63 -25.83 -19.36
CA LEU A 331 -4.44 -24.43 -19.69
C LEU A 331 -3.04 -24.27 -20.28
N VAL A 332 -2.94 -23.76 -21.49
CA VAL A 332 -1.67 -23.47 -22.15
C VAL A 332 -1.55 -21.96 -22.35
N ALA A 333 -0.59 -21.36 -21.66
CA ALA A 333 -0.17 -19.98 -21.85
C ALA A 333 0.67 -19.89 -23.13
N ILE A 334 0.20 -19.11 -24.11
CA ILE A 334 0.88 -18.86 -25.37
C ILE A 334 1.42 -17.43 -25.35
N TYR A 335 2.69 -17.28 -25.71
CA TYR A 335 3.34 -15.99 -25.84
C TYR A 335 4.02 -15.86 -27.22
N PRO A 336 4.13 -14.63 -27.75
CA PRO A 336 4.80 -14.38 -29.01
C PRO A 336 6.27 -14.77 -28.92
N GLU A 337 6.74 -15.56 -29.88
CA GLU A 337 8.17 -15.82 -30.06
C GLU A 337 8.84 -14.57 -30.65
N THR A 338 9.61 -13.86 -29.83
CA THR A 338 10.33 -12.64 -30.23
C THR A 338 11.83 -12.91 -30.34
N ASN A 339 12.49 -12.27 -31.31
CA ASN A 339 13.95 -12.39 -31.50
C ASN A 339 14.77 -11.78 -30.34
N ASN A 340 14.14 -11.08 -29.40
CA ASN A 340 14.78 -10.45 -28.26
C ASN A 340 14.51 -11.26 -26.98
N ALA A 341 15.56 -11.88 -26.41
CA ALA A 341 15.45 -12.72 -25.22
C ALA A 341 14.85 -12.01 -24.00
N ALA A 342 15.10 -10.71 -23.83
CA ALA A 342 14.53 -9.93 -22.72
C ALA A 342 13.01 -9.70 -22.90
N GLN A 343 12.59 -9.51 -24.15
CA GLN A 343 11.18 -9.29 -24.49
C GLN A 343 10.38 -10.60 -24.45
N ALA A 344 10.98 -11.71 -24.88
CA ALA A 344 10.43 -13.05 -24.72
C ALA A 344 10.29 -13.45 -23.23
N ALA A 345 11.25 -13.08 -22.38
CA ALA A 345 11.13 -13.31 -20.93
C ALA A 345 9.97 -12.51 -20.31
N LEU A 346 9.79 -11.26 -20.72
CA LEU A 346 8.69 -10.42 -20.27
C LEU A 346 7.32 -10.95 -20.74
N SER A 347 7.19 -11.31 -22.02
CA SER A 347 5.95 -11.86 -22.57
C SER A 347 5.61 -13.23 -21.99
N SER A 348 6.60 -14.09 -21.74
CA SER A 348 6.38 -15.36 -21.04
C SER A 348 5.88 -15.17 -19.60
N THR A 349 6.41 -14.17 -18.88
CA THR A 349 5.96 -13.84 -17.52
C THR A 349 4.54 -13.28 -17.52
N ALA A 350 4.20 -12.43 -18.50
CA ALA A 350 2.86 -11.88 -18.67
C ALA A 350 1.82 -12.98 -19.03
N ALA A 351 2.14 -13.84 -20.00
CA ALA A 351 1.27 -14.94 -20.40
C ALA A 351 1.04 -15.94 -19.26
N ARG A 352 2.07 -16.19 -18.44
CA ARG A 352 1.94 -17.02 -17.24
C ARG A 352 0.99 -16.41 -16.21
N ARG A 353 1.12 -15.11 -15.90
CA ARG A 353 0.21 -14.41 -14.99
C ARG A 353 -1.24 -14.48 -15.48
N ASN A 354 -1.47 -14.22 -16.75
CA ASN A 354 -2.81 -14.31 -17.35
C ASN A 354 -3.39 -15.73 -17.24
N ALA A 355 -2.58 -16.77 -17.44
CA ALA A 355 -3.03 -18.15 -17.28
C ALA A 355 -3.30 -18.53 -15.81
N GLU A 356 -2.54 -17.98 -14.86
CA GLU A 356 -2.77 -18.13 -13.42
C GLU A 356 -4.09 -17.43 -12.99
N ASP A 357 -4.42 -16.29 -13.58
CA ASP A 357 -5.70 -15.59 -13.33
C ASP A 357 -6.90 -16.37 -13.87
N VAL A 358 -6.77 -16.97 -15.05
CA VAL A 358 -7.79 -17.88 -15.61
C VAL A 358 -7.94 -19.13 -14.74
N LEU A 359 -6.83 -19.71 -14.29
CA LEU A 359 -6.82 -20.86 -13.38
C LEU A 359 -7.58 -20.53 -12.09
N ARG A 360 -7.27 -19.38 -11.47
CA ARG A 360 -7.95 -18.89 -10.27
C ARG A 360 -9.45 -18.74 -10.51
N SER A 361 -9.83 -18.08 -11.60
CA SER A 361 -11.24 -17.93 -11.99
C SER A 361 -11.94 -19.28 -12.15
N MET A 362 -11.29 -20.27 -12.76
CA MET A 362 -11.84 -21.63 -12.91
C MET A 362 -12.00 -22.34 -11.56
N THR A 363 -11.07 -22.15 -10.62
CA THR A 363 -11.19 -22.70 -9.26
C THR A 363 -12.29 -22.02 -8.44
N GLU A 364 -12.43 -20.70 -8.53
CA GLU A 364 -13.50 -19.93 -7.86
C GLU A 364 -14.90 -20.33 -8.36
N MET A 365 -14.99 -20.74 -9.63
CA MET A 365 -16.22 -21.26 -10.24
C MET A 365 -16.50 -22.74 -9.93
N GLY A 366 -15.69 -23.38 -9.07
CA GLY A 366 -15.94 -24.71 -8.53
C GLY A 366 -15.18 -25.85 -9.21
N MET A 367 -14.19 -25.57 -10.07
CA MET A 367 -13.35 -26.62 -10.63
C MET A 367 -12.26 -27.06 -9.61
N PRO A 368 -12.15 -28.37 -9.32
CA PRO A 368 -11.08 -28.86 -8.45
C PRO A 368 -9.71 -28.74 -9.13
N MET A 369 -8.71 -28.28 -8.38
CA MET A 369 -7.34 -28.06 -8.86
C MET A 369 -6.70 -29.32 -9.46
N ASP A 370 -7.08 -30.50 -8.97
CA ASP A 370 -6.58 -31.79 -9.47
C ASP A 370 -7.00 -32.10 -10.92
N ARG A 371 -8.01 -31.39 -11.45
CA ARG A 371 -8.46 -31.52 -12.84
C ARG A 371 -7.84 -30.49 -13.78
N LEU A 372 -6.95 -29.63 -13.27
CA LEU A 372 -6.37 -28.51 -13.99
C LEU A 372 -4.85 -28.68 -14.12
N GLU A 373 -4.37 -28.71 -15.36
CA GLU A 373 -2.94 -28.67 -15.66
C GLU A 373 -2.57 -27.32 -16.28
N LEU A 374 -1.44 -26.75 -15.87
CA LEU A 374 -0.89 -25.52 -16.45
C LEU A 374 0.35 -25.84 -17.29
N GLY A 375 0.36 -25.37 -18.54
CA GLY A 375 1.49 -25.45 -19.46
C GLY A 375 1.79 -24.10 -20.10
N GLN A 376 2.96 -24.00 -20.72
CA GLN A 376 3.41 -22.81 -21.44
C GLN A 376 3.99 -23.21 -22.79
N PHE A 377 3.74 -22.42 -23.84
CA PHE A 377 4.21 -22.69 -25.19
C PHE A 377 4.53 -21.39 -25.92
N ALA A 378 5.68 -21.33 -26.59
CA ALA A 378 6.02 -20.22 -27.47
C ALA A 378 5.38 -20.45 -28.85
N SER A 379 4.74 -19.44 -29.43
CA SER A 379 4.16 -19.55 -30.77
C SER A 379 4.66 -18.44 -31.68
N THR A 380 4.98 -18.79 -32.93
CA THR A 380 5.30 -17.84 -34.00
C THR A 380 4.05 -17.18 -34.59
N ASP A 381 2.87 -17.78 -34.37
CA ASP A 381 1.60 -17.32 -34.92
C ASP A 381 0.82 -16.40 -33.97
N ALA A 382 1.27 -16.27 -32.72
CA ALA A 382 0.64 -15.41 -31.73
C ALA A 382 1.32 -14.04 -31.74
N GLU A 383 0.56 -12.98 -31.98
CA GLU A 383 1.05 -11.59 -31.87
C GLU A 383 1.02 -11.10 -30.41
N ASP A 384 0.07 -11.61 -29.62
CA ASP A 384 -0.17 -11.24 -28.22
C ASP A 384 -0.19 -12.45 -27.27
N SER A 385 -0.27 -12.19 -25.97
CA SER A 385 -0.42 -13.25 -24.96
C SER A 385 -1.82 -13.87 -25.03
N GLU A 386 -1.90 -15.18 -25.26
CA GLU A 386 -3.15 -15.92 -25.39
C GLU A 386 -3.18 -17.09 -24.40
N VAL A 387 -4.37 -17.47 -23.94
CA VAL A 387 -4.55 -18.67 -23.11
C VAL A 387 -5.49 -19.62 -23.84
N HIS A 388 -4.99 -20.82 -24.12
CA HIS A 388 -5.77 -21.89 -24.74
C HIS A 388 -6.17 -22.92 -23.69
N VAL A 389 -7.45 -23.27 -23.67
CA VAL A 389 -7.98 -24.31 -22.79
C VAL A 389 -8.26 -25.55 -23.62
N TYR A 390 -7.57 -26.63 -23.30
CA TYR A 390 -7.73 -27.94 -23.91
C TYR A 390 -8.42 -28.89 -22.95
N ILE A 391 -9.18 -29.82 -23.51
CA ILE A 391 -9.69 -30.99 -22.81
C ILE A 391 -8.87 -32.21 -23.17
N HIS A 392 -8.64 -33.10 -22.21
CA HIS A 392 -8.02 -34.40 -22.42
C HIS A 392 -8.59 -35.47 -21.48
#